data_AF-A0A2V4AFW8-F1
#
_entry.id   AF-A0A2V4AFW8-F1
#
_cell.length_a   1.000
_cell.length_b   1.000
_cell.length_c   1.000
_cell.angle_alpha   90.00
_cell.angle_beta   90.00
_cell.angle_gamma   90.00
#
_symmetry.space_group_name_H-M   'P 1'
#
loop_
_entity.id
_entity.type
_entity.pdbx_description
1 polymer ?
#
loop_
_entity_poly.entity_id
_entity_poly.type
_entity_poly.pdbx_seq_one_letter_code
_entity_poly.pdbx_strand_id
1 'polypeptide(L)' 'MNQSSVPQQGGGLEQLPCLYCGETYGPGDLALHTEPVHCGPCITCVDKPACFSCRLMYCVCDVHRYRG' A
#
# COMPACT_ATOMS: atom_id res chain seq x y z
N MET A 1 29.74 15.95 2.67
CA MET A 1 29.70 14.47 2.56
C MET A 1 28.77 13.98 3.66
N ASN A 2 27.47 13.90 3.39
CA ASN A 2 26.72 12.73 2.90
C ASN A 2 26.26 11.83 4.06
N GLN A 3 25.04 12.06 4.54
CA GLN A 3 24.29 11.12 5.37
C GLN A 3 22.83 11.14 4.90
N SER A 4 22.60 10.58 3.72
CA SER A 4 21.28 10.14 3.30
C SER A 4 21.26 8.63 3.52
N SER A 5 20.70 8.22 4.65
CA SER A 5 20.52 6.83 5.04
C SER A 5 19.62 6.12 4.03
N VAL A 6 20.23 5.48 3.03
CA VAL A 6 19.53 4.51 2.19
C VAL A 6 19.62 3.17 2.93
N PRO A 7 18.50 2.56 3.39
CA PRO A 7 18.57 1.24 3.97
C PRO A 7 18.96 0.26 2.87
N GLN A 8 20.12 -0.34 3.10
CA GLN A 8 20.68 -1.45 2.37
C GLN A 8 19.82 -2.69 2.62
N GLN A 9 19.14 -3.21 1.60
CA GLN A 9 18.46 -4.51 1.64
C GLN A 9 18.74 -5.13 0.26
N GLY A 10 19.59 -6.15 0.07
CA GLY A 10 19.88 -7.27 0.96
C GLY A 10 18.97 -8.43 0.55
N GLY A 11 19.35 -9.13 -0.52
CA GLY A 11 18.58 -10.22 -1.11
C GLY A 11 18.29 -11.35 -0.13
N GLY A 12 17.01 -11.54 0.15
CA GLY A 12 16.47 -12.59 1.02
C GLY A 12 15.01 -12.27 1.32
N LEU A 13 14.12 -12.56 0.38
CA LEU A 13 12.71 -12.15 0.38
C LEU A 13 12.59 -10.62 0.56
N GLU A 14 12.86 -9.89 -0.52
CA GLU A 14 12.98 -8.43 -0.56
C GLU A 14 11.71 -7.76 -0.02
N GLN A 15 11.74 -7.41 1.27
CA GLN A 15 10.69 -6.62 1.90
C GLN A 15 10.81 -5.19 1.38
N LEU A 16 9.89 -4.80 0.51
CA LEU A 16 9.85 -3.50 -0.15
C LEU A 16 9.10 -2.49 0.71
N PRO A 17 9.57 -1.24 0.83
CA PRO A 17 8.82 -0.21 1.53
C PRO A 17 7.61 0.24 0.69
N CYS A 18 6.45 0.35 1.32
CA CYS A 18 5.24 0.88 0.70
C CYS A 18 5.13 2.39 0.93
N LEU A 19 5.01 3.14 -0.16
CA LEU A 19 4.84 4.61 -0.10
C LEU A 19 3.42 5.03 0.32
N TYR A 20 2.46 4.09 0.33
CA TYR A 20 1.05 4.39 0.61
C TYR A 20 0.69 4.19 2.09
N CYS A 21 1.06 3.06 2.68
CA CYS A 21 0.82 2.79 4.11
C CYS A 21 2.06 3.03 5.00
N GLY A 22 3.26 3.12 4.41
CA GLY A 22 4.52 3.27 5.15
C GLY A 22 5.11 1.95 5.68
N GLU A 23 4.43 0.82 5.47
CA GLU A 23 4.89 -0.50 5.92
C GLU A 23 5.81 -1.17 4.90
N THR A 24 6.66 -2.08 5.36
CA THR A 24 7.44 -2.97 4.49
C THR A 24 6.65 -4.22 4.17
N TYR A 25 6.59 -4.61 2.90
CA TYR A 25 5.82 -5.77 2.43
C TYR A 25 6.71 -6.76 1.71
N GLY A 26 6.47 -8.05 1.94
CA GLY A 26 7.16 -9.13 1.25
C GLY A 26 6.44 -9.59 -0.02
N PRO A 27 6.94 -10.63 -0.70
CA PRO A 27 6.30 -11.19 -1.89
C PRO A 27 4.88 -11.74 -1.63
N GLY A 28 4.54 -12.13 -0.39
CA GLY A 28 3.18 -12.57 -0.03
C GLY A 28 2.14 -11.45 -0.06
N ASP A 29 2.57 -10.21 0.17
CA ASP A 29 1.73 -9.02 0.23
C ASP A 29 1.93 -8.11 -0.99
N LEU A 30 2.76 -8.53 -1.96
CA LEU A 30 3.06 -7.77 -3.17
C LEU A 30 1.79 -7.29 -3.88
N ALA A 31 0.80 -8.18 -4.04
CA ALA A 31 -0.50 -7.86 -4.61
C ALA A 31 -1.21 -6.73 -3.86
N LEU A 32 -1.27 -6.80 -2.53
CA LEU A 32 -1.95 -5.81 -1.69
C LEU A 32 -1.29 -4.42 -1.74
N HIS A 33 0.00 -4.36 -2.05
CA HIS A 33 0.80 -3.14 -2.06
C HIS A 33 1.09 -2.59 -3.47
N THR A 34 0.83 -3.36 -4.53
CA THR A 34 1.12 -2.96 -5.91
C THR A 34 -0.08 -3.03 -6.85
N GLU A 35 -1.03 -3.93 -6.62
CA GLU A 35 -2.18 -4.04 -7.49
C GLU A 35 -3.18 -2.91 -7.21
N PRO A 36 -3.55 -2.13 -8.22
CA PRO A 36 -4.51 -1.05 -8.05
C PRO A 36 -5.89 -1.60 -7.74
N VAL A 37 -6.57 -0.97 -6.78
CA VAL A 37 -7.97 -1.26 -6.52
C VAL A 37 -8.85 -0.45 -7.48
N HIS A 38 -9.72 -1.14 -8.19
CA HIS A 38 -10.74 -0.52 -9.04
C HIS A 38 -12.00 -0.29 -8.21
N CYS A 39 -11.85 0.54 -7.19
CA CYS A 39 -12.78 0.70 -6.09
C CYS A 39 -13.92 1.69 -6.42
N GLY A 40 -14.69 1.45 -7.48
CA GLY A 40 -15.91 2.20 -7.81
C GLY A 40 -15.71 3.74 -7.87
N PRO A 41 -16.65 4.55 -7.33
CA PRO A 41 -16.64 6.01 -7.49
C PRO A 41 -15.65 6.75 -6.56
N CYS A 42 -14.87 6.05 -5.73
CA CYS A 42 -13.99 6.70 -4.77
C CYS A 42 -12.72 7.22 -5.47
N ILE A 43 -12.70 8.51 -5.78
CA ILE A 43 -11.57 9.18 -6.47
C ILE A 43 -10.23 9.15 -5.69
N THR A 44 -10.26 8.77 -4.40
CA THR A 44 -9.07 8.78 -3.54
C THR A 44 -8.39 7.42 -3.47
N CYS A 45 -9.14 6.31 -3.48
CA CYS A 45 -8.55 4.97 -3.53
C CYS A 45 -8.45 4.39 -4.93
N VAL A 46 -9.17 4.93 -5.92
CA VAL A 46 -9.11 4.37 -7.27
C VAL A 46 -7.67 4.43 -7.77
N ASP A 47 -7.22 3.34 -8.38
CA ASP A 47 -5.85 3.15 -8.87
C ASP A 47 -4.76 3.17 -7.78
N LYS A 48 -5.14 3.13 -6.49
CA LYS A 48 -4.20 2.94 -5.37
C LYS A 48 -4.21 1.48 -4.90
N PRO A 49 -3.14 1.01 -4.24
CA PRO A 49 -3.13 -0.35 -3.72
C PRO A 49 -4.10 -0.53 -2.55
N ALA A 50 -4.46 -1.79 -2.27
CA ALA A 50 -5.41 -2.15 -1.22
C ALA A 50 -4.94 -1.76 0.19
N CYS A 51 -3.63 -1.61 0.40
CA CYS A 51 -3.09 -1.11 1.67
C CYS A 51 -3.35 0.40 1.90
N PHE A 52 -3.78 1.15 0.89
CA PHE A 52 -3.99 2.59 1.02
C PHE A 52 -5.29 2.93 1.76
N SER A 53 -5.19 3.62 2.90
CA SER A 53 -6.38 4.09 3.61
C SER A 53 -6.86 5.43 3.06
N CYS A 54 -7.97 5.43 2.31
CA CYS A 54 -8.54 6.67 1.77
C CYS A 54 -9.19 7.59 2.80
N ARG A 55 -9.50 7.09 4.02
CA ARG A 55 -10.12 7.82 5.15
C ARG A 55 -11.42 8.60 4.85
N LEU A 56 -11.94 8.49 3.63
CA LEU A 56 -13.20 9.08 3.24
C LEU A 56 -14.37 8.31 3.87
N MET A 57 -15.25 9.05 4.55
CA MET A 57 -16.44 8.49 5.19
C MET A 57 -17.41 7.81 4.20
N TYR A 58 -17.42 8.26 2.95
CA TYR A 58 -18.28 7.74 1.88
C TYR A 58 -17.55 6.76 0.94
N CYS A 59 -16.40 6.23 1.35
CA CYS A 59 -15.74 5.17 0.62
C CYS A 59 -16.61 3.90 0.63
N VAL A 60 -16.99 3.41 -0.56
CA VAL A 60 -17.83 2.21 -0.74
C VAL A 60 -17.01 0.96 -1.07
N CYS A 61 -15.71 1.00 -0.80
CA CYS A 61 -14.76 0.04 -1.33
C CYS A 61 -14.64 -1.13 -0.36
N ASP A 62 -15.03 -2.34 -0.77
CA ASP A 62 -14.99 -3.53 0.08
C ASP A 62 -13.61 -3.83 0.67
N VAL A 63 -12.55 -3.48 -0.07
CA VAL A 63 -11.15 -3.60 0.37
C VAL A 63 -10.80 -2.69 1.57
N HIS A 64 -11.48 -1.55 1.72
CA HIS A 64 -11.27 -0.60 2.82
C HIS A 64 -12.42 -0.61 3.83
N ARG A 65 -13.47 -1.38 3.55
CA ARG A 65 -14.59 -1.57 4.46
C ARG A 65 -14.05 -2.36 5.65
N TYR A 66 -14.00 -1.72 6.81
CA TYR A 66 -13.60 -2.33 8.07
C TYR A 66 -14.37 -3.66 8.23
N ARG A 67 -13.67 -4.79 8.12
CA ARG A 67 -14.21 -6.10 8.51
C ARG A 67 -14.14 -6.15 10.03
N GLY A 68 -15.27 -5.87 10.68
CA GLY A 68 -15.44 -6.04 12.12
C GLY A 68 -15.23 -7.49 12.54
#